data_AF-A0A958QI54-F1
#
_entry.id   AF-A0A958QI54-F1
#
_cell.length_a   1.000
_cell.length_b   1.000
_cell.length_c   1.000
_cell.angle_alpha   90.00
_cell.angle_beta   90.00
_cell.angle_gamma   90.00
#
_symmetry.space_group_name_H-M   'P 1'
#
loop_
_entity.id
_entity.type
_entity.pdbx_description
1 polymer ?
#
loop_
_entity_poly.entity_id
_entity_poly.type
_entity_poly.pdbx_seq_one_letter_code
_entity_poly.pdbx_strand_id
1 'polypeptide(L)'
;MESLGFNQLLDVLFVILVTASCWLSLSSSSDRNEGRTKEWKRELEDLRRSLELLINEAGTASRNLDKNLAERHEQLTQLLAKIESSPSVINAAAAPAPQTIAEPRQATIELKNQDEFDPDSPNPSWGTSRPAQQAAEEPSGLREQIEISKEDQRESNKRQKREITVQRKLTIDPLAARVAKRLLLRGQEIHIVARKLDLSLSVVRVLDRELREENPEYRGSGDDDFQALEPADEIYSADIEAEGAAAQTRGRG
;
A
#
# COMPACT_ATOMS: atom_id res chain seq x y z
N MET A 1 -9.20 30.50 73.61
CA MET A 1 -9.37 29.27 72.82
C MET A 1 -10.52 29.54 71.88
N GLU A 2 -10.22 30.13 70.73
CA GLU A 2 -11.20 30.49 69.72
C GLU A 2 -11.62 29.19 69.03
N SER A 3 -12.89 28.85 69.18
CA SER A 3 -13.51 27.76 68.43
C SER A 3 -13.45 28.13 66.96
N LEU A 4 -12.56 27.48 66.19
CA LEU A 4 -12.71 27.48 64.74
C LEU A 4 -14.15 27.10 64.42
N GLY A 5 -14.84 27.97 63.69
CA GLY A 5 -16.23 27.74 63.32
C GLY A 5 -16.33 26.43 62.55
N PHE A 6 -17.27 25.57 62.96
CA PHE A 6 -17.54 24.27 62.32
C PHE A 6 -17.62 24.35 60.78
N ASN A 7 -18.08 25.48 60.25
CA ASN A 7 -18.14 25.76 58.81
C ASN A 7 -16.76 25.80 58.12
N GLN A 8 -15.72 26.33 58.78
CA GLN A 8 -14.35 26.33 58.23
C GLN A 8 -13.76 24.93 58.20
N LEU A 9 -14.09 24.09 59.19
CA LEU A 9 -13.67 22.69 59.21
C LEU A 9 -14.26 21.91 58.03
N LEU A 10 -15.54 22.12 57.74
CA LEU A 10 -16.23 21.47 56.62
C LEU A 10 -15.64 21.88 55.26
N ASP A 11 -15.32 23.17 55.09
CA ASP A 11 -14.74 23.67 53.84
C ASP A 11 -13.34 23.07 53.60
N VAL A 12 -12.49 23.05 54.63
CA VAL A 12 -11.17 22.41 54.56
C VAL A 12 -11.28 20.92 54.24
N LEU A 13 -12.21 20.20 54.88
CA LEU A 13 -12.44 18.79 54.58
C LEU A 13 -12.91 18.55 53.15
N PHE A 14 -13.77 19.42 52.62
CA PHE A 14 -14.24 19.32 51.24
C PHE A 14 -13.09 19.53 50.25
N VAL A 15 -12.25 20.55 50.45
CA VAL A 15 -11.08 20.80 49.59
C VAL A 15 -10.12 19.61 49.62
N ILE A 16 -9.86 19.03 50.78
CA ILE A 16 -9.01 17.83 50.91
C ILE A 16 -9.62 16.65 50.16
N LEU A 17 -10.94 16.43 50.27
CA LEU A 17 -11.63 15.33 49.60
C LEU A 17 -11.60 15.48 48.08
N VAL A 18 -11.87 16.69 47.56
CA VAL A 18 -11.78 16.97 46.11
C VAL A 18 -10.36 16.76 45.62
N THR A 19 -9.35 17.27 46.34
CA THR A 19 -7.94 17.10 45.98
C THR A 19 -7.54 15.62 45.97
N ALA A 20 -7.96 14.86 46.99
CA ALA A 20 -7.72 13.41 47.06
C ALA A 20 -8.43 12.65 45.93
N SER A 21 -9.65 13.06 45.57
CA SER A 21 -10.40 12.47 44.45
C SER A 21 -9.73 12.73 43.10
N CYS A 22 -9.25 13.95 42.87
CA CYS A 22 -8.47 14.30 41.67
C CYS A 22 -7.16 13.50 41.61
N TRP A 23 -6.45 13.39 42.73
CA TRP A 23 -5.20 12.63 42.78
C TRP A 23 -5.43 11.13 42.55
N LEU A 24 -6.49 10.55 43.13
CA LEU A 24 -6.84 9.15 42.94
C LEU A 24 -7.28 8.86 41.50
N SER A 25 -8.01 9.79 40.87
CA SER A 25 -8.40 9.69 39.45
C SER A 25 -7.18 9.72 38.52
N LEU A 26 -6.24 10.65 38.76
CA LEU A 26 -4.97 10.73 38.03
C LEU A 26 -4.12 9.46 38.23
N SER A 27 -3.99 8.98 39.47
CA SER A 27 -3.20 7.79 39.79
C SER A 27 -3.80 6.52 39.16
N SER A 28 -5.13 6.36 39.17
CA SER A 28 -5.80 5.20 38.58
C SER A 28 -5.66 5.14 37.05
N SER A 29 -5.57 6.29 36.40
CA SER A 29 -5.34 6.37 34.95
C SER A 29 -3.89 6.03 34.56
N SER A 30 -2.93 6.19 35.47
CA SER A 30 -1.49 5.97 35.22
C SER A 30 -1.16 4.50 34.94
N ASP A 31 -1.71 3.55 35.71
CA ASP A 31 -1.41 2.11 35.55
C ASP A 31 -1.89 1.55 34.20
N ARG A 32 -3.04 2.04 33.70
CA ARG A 32 -3.55 1.64 32.37
C ARG A 32 -2.69 2.22 31.23
N ASN A 33 -2.11 3.40 31.45
CA ASN A 33 -1.25 4.05 30.47
C ASN A 33 0.16 3.43 30.44
N GLU A 34 0.67 2.89 31.55
CA GLU A 34 1.93 2.17 31.56
C GLU A 34 1.92 0.91 30.66
N GLY A 35 0.81 0.18 30.64
CA GLY A 35 0.64 -0.97 29.75
C GLY A 35 0.72 -0.56 28.28
N ARG A 36 -0.10 0.42 27.89
CA ARG A 36 -0.16 0.90 26.49
C ARG A 36 1.15 1.54 26.03
N THR A 37 1.84 2.28 26.90
CA THR A 37 3.14 2.88 26.55
C THR A 37 4.23 1.81 26.36
N LYS A 38 4.20 0.71 27.12
CA LYS A 38 5.11 -0.43 26.90
C LYS A 38 4.79 -1.16 25.60
N GLU A 39 3.51 -1.36 25.28
CA GLU A 39 3.08 -1.95 24.00
C GLU A 39 3.50 -1.08 22.82
N TRP A 40 3.22 0.22 22.84
CA TRP A 40 3.64 1.14 21.79
C TRP A 40 5.15 1.22 21.64
N LYS A 41 5.91 1.15 22.73
CA LYS A 41 7.38 1.08 22.65
C LYS A 41 7.84 -0.19 21.94
N ARG A 42 7.21 -1.34 22.21
CA ARG A 42 7.52 -2.60 21.51
C ARG A 42 7.17 -2.53 20.03
N GLU A 43 5.98 -2.04 19.70
CA GLU A 43 5.56 -1.84 18.31
C GLU A 43 6.52 -0.92 17.55
N LEU A 44 6.95 0.18 18.17
CA LEU A 44 7.88 1.13 17.58
C LEU A 44 9.28 0.52 17.38
N GLU A 45 9.72 -0.33 18.31
CA GLU A 45 10.99 -1.05 18.17
C GLU A 45 10.94 -2.13 17.08
N ASP A 46 9.82 -2.85 16.94
CA ASP A 46 9.61 -3.82 15.87
C ASP A 46 9.52 -3.14 14.49
N LEU A 47 8.81 -1.99 14.40
CA LEU A 47 8.79 -1.15 13.20
C LEU A 47 10.19 -0.65 12.84
N ARG A 48 10.98 -0.22 13.82
CA ARG A 48 12.37 0.20 13.58
C ARG A 48 13.22 -0.95 13.03
N ARG A 49 13.13 -2.15 13.62
CA ARG A 49 13.90 -3.32 13.15
C ARG A 49 13.51 -3.73 11.74
N SER A 50 12.20 -3.71 11.42
CA SER A 50 11.75 -4.01 10.05
C SER A 50 12.23 -2.96 9.03
N LEU A 51 12.25 -1.68 9.39
CA LEU A 51 12.85 -0.63 8.54
C LEU A 51 14.36 -0.82 8.36
N GLU A 52 15.10 -1.17 9.41
CA GLU A 52 16.54 -1.44 9.33
C GLU A 52 16.83 -2.64 8.40
N LEU A 53 16.00 -3.70 8.46
CA LEU A 53 16.09 -4.83 7.53
C LEU A 53 15.82 -4.41 6.08
N LEU A 54 14.75 -3.63 5.84
CA LEU A 54 14.41 -3.12 4.51
C LEU A 54 15.51 -2.23 3.92
N ILE A 55 16.12 -1.36 4.73
CA ILE A 55 17.23 -0.51 4.28
C ILE A 55 18.45 -1.36 3.92
N ASN A 56 18.76 -2.40 4.71
CA ASN A 56 19.86 -3.31 4.40
C ASN A 56 19.59 -4.12 3.13
N GLU A 57 18.36 -4.60 2.93
CA GLU A 57 17.96 -5.31 1.72
C GLU A 57 18.01 -4.40 0.49
N ALA A 58 17.47 -3.18 0.57
CA ALA A 58 17.55 -2.19 -0.50
C ALA A 58 19.02 -1.82 -0.81
N GLY A 59 19.86 -1.71 0.21
CA GLY A 59 21.30 -1.45 0.06
C GLY A 59 22.04 -2.58 -0.65
N THR A 60 21.72 -3.84 -0.33
CA THR A 60 22.33 -4.98 -1.03
C THR A 60 21.81 -5.12 -2.46
N ALA A 61 20.52 -4.89 -2.70
CA ALA A 61 19.92 -4.86 -4.03
C ALA A 61 20.53 -3.77 -4.92
N SER A 62 20.71 -2.55 -4.39
CA SER A 62 21.36 -1.44 -5.09
C SER A 62 22.80 -1.79 -5.47
N ARG A 63 23.59 -2.31 -4.54
CA ARG A 63 24.98 -2.72 -4.82
C ARG A 63 25.07 -3.82 -5.88
N ASN A 64 24.10 -4.74 -5.90
CA ASN A 64 24.03 -5.78 -6.92
C ASN A 64 23.68 -5.20 -8.29
N LEU A 65 22.78 -4.21 -8.33
CA LEU A 65 22.44 -3.49 -9.56
C LEU A 65 23.65 -2.70 -10.09
N ASP A 66 24.40 -2.02 -9.22
CA ASP A 66 25.64 -1.30 -9.60
C ASP A 66 26.69 -2.24 -10.20
N LYS A 67 26.87 -3.44 -9.62
CA LYS A 67 27.77 -4.47 -10.18
C LYS A 67 27.31 -4.93 -11.56
N ASN A 68 26.02 -5.24 -11.72
CA ASN A 68 25.47 -5.65 -13.02
C ASN A 68 25.60 -4.54 -14.08
N LEU A 69 25.43 -3.27 -13.69
CA LEU A 69 25.63 -2.14 -14.60
C LEU A 69 27.10 -2.00 -15.01
N ALA A 70 28.03 -2.17 -14.07
CA ALA A 70 29.47 -2.16 -14.37
C ALA A 70 29.87 -3.31 -15.31
N GLU A 71 29.36 -4.53 -15.05
CA GLU A 71 29.61 -5.70 -15.91
C GLU A 71 29.05 -5.50 -17.33
N ARG A 72 27.82 -5.01 -17.46
CA ARG A 72 27.22 -4.70 -18.76
C ARG A 72 27.95 -3.59 -19.49
N HIS A 73 28.40 -2.56 -18.77
CA HIS A 73 29.21 -1.51 -19.33
C HIS A 73 30.53 -2.07 -19.89
N GLU A 74 31.21 -2.93 -19.14
CA GLU A 74 32.42 -3.61 -19.60
C GLU A 74 32.16 -4.46 -20.85
N GLN A 75 31.10 -5.28 -20.86
CA GLN A 75 30.71 -6.08 -22.03
C GLN A 75 30.47 -5.20 -23.27
N LEU A 76 29.79 -4.05 -23.12
CA LEU A 76 29.56 -3.12 -24.21
C LEU A 76 30.86 -2.49 -24.71
N THR A 77 31.78 -2.12 -23.82
CA THR A 77 33.10 -1.60 -24.22
C THR A 77 33.94 -2.64 -24.95
N GLN A 78 33.88 -3.92 -24.53
CA GLN A 78 34.55 -5.01 -25.22
C GLN A 78 33.96 -5.25 -26.61
N LEU A 79 32.63 -5.17 -26.76
CA LEU A 79 31.97 -5.28 -28.06
C LEU A 79 32.34 -4.12 -28.98
N LEU A 80 32.38 -2.89 -28.48
CA LEU A 80 32.86 -1.73 -29.24
C LEU A 80 34.30 -1.91 -29.69
N ALA A 81 35.21 -2.28 -28.78
CA ALA A 81 36.61 -2.54 -29.13
C ALA A 81 36.75 -3.68 -30.15
N LYS A 82 35.89 -4.71 -30.08
CA LYS A 82 35.86 -5.81 -31.05
C LYS A 82 35.37 -5.35 -32.43
N ILE A 83 34.40 -4.44 -32.48
CA ILE A 83 33.92 -3.82 -33.73
C ILE A 83 35.01 -2.93 -34.33
N GLU A 84 35.65 -2.08 -33.52
CA GLU A 84 36.74 -1.19 -33.95
C GLU A 84 37.97 -1.98 -34.44
N SER A 85 38.31 -3.09 -33.79
CA SER A 85 39.39 -3.99 -34.19
C SER A 85 39.04 -4.95 -35.33
N SER A 86 37.77 -4.98 -35.78
CA SER A 86 37.32 -5.73 -36.96
C SER A 86 36.98 -4.81 -38.16
N PRO A 87 37.88 -3.92 -38.62
CA PRO A 87 37.62 -3.03 -39.75
C PRO A 87 37.53 -3.79 -41.10
N SER A 88 37.82 -5.09 -41.12
CA SER A 88 37.90 -5.89 -42.35
C SER A 88 36.54 -6.28 -42.94
N VAL A 89 35.45 -6.34 -42.14
CA VAL A 89 34.12 -6.71 -42.67
C VAL A 89 33.41 -5.49 -43.28
N ILE A 90 33.63 -4.29 -42.73
CA ILE A 90 32.96 -3.07 -43.21
C ILE A 90 33.60 -2.55 -44.52
N ASN A 91 34.92 -2.70 -44.69
CA ASN A 91 35.59 -2.29 -45.94
C ASN A 91 35.50 -3.32 -47.08
N ALA A 92 35.17 -4.58 -46.81
CA ALA A 92 34.94 -5.58 -47.86
C ALA A 92 33.57 -5.43 -48.56
N ALA A 93 32.62 -4.70 -47.95
CA ALA A 93 31.34 -4.33 -48.56
C ALA A 93 31.38 -2.99 -49.33
N ALA A 94 32.52 -2.28 -49.31
CA ALA A 94 32.74 -1.03 -50.05
C ALA A 94 33.41 -1.26 -51.42
N ALA A 95 33.20 -2.43 -52.04
CA ALA A 95 33.47 -2.62 -53.46
C ALA A 95 32.34 -1.94 -54.26
N PRO A 96 32.64 -1.07 -55.24
CA PRO A 96 31.63 -0.30 -55.96
C PRO A 96 30.82 -1.21 -56.90
N ALA A 97 29.60 -1.55 -56.51
CA ALA A 97 28.60 -2.15 -57.39
C ALA A 97 27.52 -1.12 -57.74
N PRO A 98 27.04 -1.10 -59.00
CA PRO A 98 26.33 0.01 -59.61
C PRO A 98 24.91 0.20 -59.06
N GLN A 99 24.52 1.47 -59.01
CA GLN A 99 23.21 1.99 -58.65
C GLN A 99 22.07 1.14 -59.21
N THR A 100 21.33 0.47 -58.34
CA THR A 100 19.96 0.03 -58.65
C THR A 100 19.05 0.60 -57.58
N ILE A 101 18.29 1.61 -57.98
CA ILE A 101 17.30 2.32 -57.21
C ILE A 101 16.18 1.33 -56.87
N ALA A 102 16.05 0.94 -55.61
CA ALA A 102 14.87 0.31 -55.06
C ALA A 102 14.75 0.70 -53.58
N GLU A 103 14.13 1.87 -53.37
CA GLU A 103 13.18 2.20 -52.31
C GLU A 103 13.29 1.42 -50.98
N PRO A 104 13.79 2.04 -49.89
CA PRO A 104 13.73 1.43 -48.56
C PRO A 104 12.30 1.56 -48.01
N ARG A 105 11.55 0.45 -48.03
CA ARG A 105 10.33 0.29 -47.23
C ARG A 105 10.67 0.55 -45.77
N GLN A 106 10.16 1.67 -45.26
CA GLN A 106 10.08 1.95 -43.83
C GLN A 106 9.36 0.78 -43.16
N ALA A 107 10.08 0.02 -42.35
CA ALA A 107 9.47 -0.89 -41.40
C ALA A 107 8.90 -0.04 -40.26
N THR A 108 7.74 0.56 -40.52
CA THR A 108 6.84 1.04 -39.48
C THR A 108 6.52 -0.15 -38.59
N ILE A 109 7.03 -0.14 -37.36
CA ILE A 109 6.60 -1.04 -36.30
C ILE A 109 5.17 -0.62 -35.97
N GLU A 110 4.25 -1.19 -36.74
CA GLU A 110 2.81 -1.09 -36.52
C GLU A 110 2.51 -1.91 -35.27
N LEU A 111 2.42 -1.22 -34.13
CA LEU A 111 1.93 -1.73 -32.87
C LEU A 111 0.44 -2.04 -33.06
N LYS A 112 0.13 -3.18 -33.69
CA LYS A 112 -1.24 -3.66 -33.86
C LYS A 112 -1.73 -4.16 -32.50
N ASN A 113 -2.53 -3.30 -31.85
CA ASN A 113 -3.43 -3.67 -30.78
C ASN A 113 -4.20 -4.94 -31.19
N GLN A 114 -3.88 -6.05 -30.53
CA GLN A 114 -4.59 -7.32 -30.65
C GLN A 114 -5.58 -7.39 -29.47
N ASP A 115 -6.59 -6.53 -29.52
CA ASP A 115 -7.86 -6.73 -28.84
C ASP A 115 -8.80 -7.39 -29.85
N GLU A 116 -8.84 -8.72 -29.87
CA GLU A 116 -10.04 -9.47 -30.23
C GLU A 116 -9.88 -10.91 -29.73
N PHE A 117 -10.26 -11.11 -28.47
CA PHE A 117 -10.43 -12.42 -27.87
C PHE A 117 -11.83 -12.91 -28.26
N ASP A 118 -11.88 -13.75 -29.28
CA ASP A 118 -13.08 -14.44 -29.75
C ASP A 118 -13.25 -15.74 -28.93
N PRO A 119 -14.27 -15.88 -28.05
CA PRO A 119 -14.31 -16.96 -27.06
C PRO A 119 -14.74 -18.33 -27.58
N ASP A 120 -15.02 -18.51 -28.89
CA ASP A 120 -15.66 -19.73 -29.42
C ASP A 120 -14.91 -20.47 -30.55
N SER A 121 -13.60 -20.24 -30.73
CA SER A 121 -12.82 -21.04 -31.71
C SER A 121 -12.27 -22.36 -31.13
N PRO A 122 -12.56 -23.52 -31.75
CA PRO A 122 -12.10 -24.82 -31.28
C PRO A 122 -10.60 -25.02 -31.55
N ASN A 123 -9.90 -25.29 -30.44
CA ASN A 123 -8.54 -25.78 -30.25
C ASN A 123 -7.80 -26.34 -31.51
N PRO A 124 -6.69 -25.73 -31.96
CA PRO A 124 -5.80 -26.35 -32.94
C PRO A 124 -4.94 -27.44 -32.26
N SER A 125 -5.20 -28.69 -32.65
CA SER A 125 -4.42 -29.87 -32.27
C SER A 125 -2.99 -29.76 -32.83
N TRP A 126 -2.02 -29.45 -31.97
CA TRP A 126 -0.61 -29.61 -32.30
C TRP A 126 -0.27 -31.10 -32.33
N GLY A 127 -0.11 -31.61 -33.55
CA GLY A 127 0.31 -32.97 -33.84
C GLY A 127 1.62 -33.30 -33.13
N THR A 128 1.53 -34.19 -32.15
CA THR A 128 2.69 -34.79 -31.49
C THR A 128 3.17 -35.94 -32.36
N SER A 129 4.25 -35.71 -33.11
CA SER A 129 4.99 -36.79 -33.75
C SER A 129 5.55 -37.71 -32.68
N ARG A 130 5.06 -38.94 -32.70
CA ARG A 130 5.46 -40.08 -31.87
C ARG A 130 6.70 -40.75 -32.48
N PRO A 131 7.86 -40.82 -31.80
CA PRO A 131 8.75 -41.95 -31.95
C PRO A 131 8.38 -43.01 -30.91
N ALA A 132 8.20 -44.24 -31.40
CA ALA A 132 8.01 -45.40 -30.56
C ALA A 132 9.33 -45.81 -29.90
N GLN A 133 9.19 -46.42 -28.71
CA GLN A 133 10.13 -47.31 -28.05
C GLN A 133 11.39 -46.70 -27.42
N GLN A 134 11.31 -46.44 -26.12
CA GLN A 134 12.17 -47.17 -25.18
C GLN A 134 11.49 -47.24 -23.81
N ALA A 135 11.15 -48.47 -23.41
CA ALA A 135 10.73 -48.79 -22.06
C ALA A 135 11.96 -48.68 -21.16
N ALA A 136 11.98 -47.66 -20.31
CA ALA A 136 12.80 -47.62 -19.12
C ALA A 136 11.89 -47.08 -18.01
N GLU A 137 11.74 -47.88 -16.96
CA GLU A 137 10.94 -47.60 -15.78
C GLU A 137 11.45 -46.32 -15.10
N GLU A 138 10.71 -45.22 -15.24
CA GLU A 138 10.96 -44.01 -14.43
C GLU A 138 10.27 -44.13 -13.07
N PRO A 139 10.96 -43.79 -11.97
CA PRO A 139 10.42 -43.91 -10.62
C PRO A 139 9.29 -42.88 -10.41
N SER A 140 8.11 -43.41 -10.09
CA SER A 140 6.84 -42.71 -9.88
C SER A 140 6.83 -41.60 -8.82
N GLY A 141 7.92 -41.39 -8.07
CA GLY A 141 8.01 -40.36 -7.04
C GLY A 141 8.37 -38.95 -7.51
N LEU A 142 8.93 -38.78 -8.72
CA LEU A 142 9.41 -37.47 -9.20
C LEU A 142 8.33 -36.62 -9.89
N ARG A 143 7.27 -37.24 -10.42
CA ARG A 143 6.18 -36.50 -11.08
C ARG A 143 5.32 -35.71 -10.08
N GLU A 144 5.06 -36.28 -8.92
CA GLU A 144 4.22 -35.65 -7.88
C GLU A 144 4.91 -34.41 -7.27
N GLN A 145 6.24 -34.43 -7.12
CA GLN A 145 7.01 -33.27 -6.64
C GLN A 145 7.04 -32.09 -7.63
N ILE A 146 7.03 -32.36 -8.94
CA ILE A 146 7.04 -31.30 -9.96
C ILE A 146 5.65 -30.62 -10.06
N GLU A 147 4.58 -31.35 -9.78
CA GLU A 147 3.22 -30.82 -9.85
C GLU A 147 2.90 -29.95 -8.62
N ILE A 148 3.33 -30.36 -7.42
CA ILE A 148 3.22 -29.56 -6.19
C ILE A 148 4.03 -28.26 -6.32
N SER A 149 5.26 -28.35 -6.86
CA SER A 149 6.13 -27.17 -7.01
C SER A 149 5.58 -26.11 -7.97
N LYS A 150 4.80 -26.50 -8.99
CA LYS A 150 4.15 -25.56 -9.92
C LYS A 150 2.92 -24.88 -9.32
N GLU A 151 2.19 -25.55 -8.44
CA GLU A 151 1.01 -24.99 -7.77
C GLU A 151 1.44 -23.95 -6.72
N ASP A 152 2.49 -24.24 -5.95
CA ASP A 152 3.08 -23.28 -4.99
C ASP A 152 3.62 -22.02 -5.68
N GLN A 153 4.19 -22.17 -6.87
CA GLN A 153 4.72 -21.06 -7.66
C GLN A 153 3.62 -20.20 -8.33
N ARG A 154 2.44 -20.79 -8.56
CA ARG A 154 1.24 -20.07 -9.02
C ARG A 154 0.57 -19.32 -7.88
N GLU A 155 0.52 -19.90 -6.68
CA GLU A 155 0.04 -19.18 -5.50
C GLU A 155 0.95 -18.03 -5.10
N SER A 156 2.28 -18.23 -5.12
CA SER A 156 3.23 -17.16 -4.80
C SER A 156 3.15 -15.99 -5.80
N ASN A 157 2.99 -16.28 -7.10
CA ASN A 157 2.76 -15.26 -8.12
C ASN A 157 1.41 -14.54 -7.93
N LYS A 158 0.34 -15.26 -7.57
CA LYS A 158 -0.96 -14.62 -7.28
C LYS A 158 -0.88 -13.72 -6.04
N ARG A 159 -0.13 -14.12 -5.01
CA ARG A 159 0.10 -13.31 -3.80
C ARG A 159 0.97 -12.09 -4.09
N GLN A 160 2.09 -12.25 -4.81
CA GLN A 160 2.94 -11.13 -5.25
C GLN A 160 2.19 -10.16 -6.18
N LYS A 161 1.34 -10.64 -7.08
CA LYS A 161 0.56 -9.77 -7.97
C LYS A 161 -0.52 -8.99 -7.20
N ARG A 162 -1.12 -9.58 -6.15
CA ARG A 162 -1.99 -8.85 -5.21
C ARG A 162 -1.21 -7.83 -4.40
N GLU A 163 -0.02 -8.18 -3.93
CA GLU A 163 0.85 -7.30 -3.14
C GLU A 163 1.39 -6.11 -3.94
N ILE A 164 1.77 -6.30 -5.21
CA ILE A 164 2.20 -5.21 -6.11
C ILE A 164 1.02 -4.30 -6.49
N THR A 165 -0.18 -4.86 -6.64
CA THR A 165 -1.41 -4.06 -6.87
C THR A 165 -1.77 -3.24 -5.62
N VAL A 166 -1.47 -3.77 -4.44
CA VAL A 166 -1.61 -3.09 -3.15
C VAL A 166 -0.46 -2.10 -2.89
N GLN A 167 0.75 -2.28 -3.40
CA GLN A 167 1.84 -1.29 -3.24
C GLN A 167 1.78 -0.14 -4.25
N ARG A 168 1.06 -0.31 -5.37
CA ARG A 168 0.45 0.83 -6.09
C ARG A 168 -0.76 1.42 -5.33
N LYS A 169 -0.82 1.25 -3.99
CA LYS A 169 -1.55 2.13 -3.07
C LYS A 169 -1.03 3.54 -3.28
N LEU A 170 -1.68 4.21 -4.22
CA LEU A 170 -2.19 5.56 -4.13
C LEU A 170 -1.66 6.24 -2.86
N THR A 171 -0.80 7.23 -3.07
CA THR A 171 -0.27 8.17 -2.09
C THR A 171 -1.41 9.00 -1.49
N ILE A 172 -2.33 8.33 -0.80
CA ILE A 172 -3.50 8.94 -0.18
C ILE A 172 -3.04 9.42 1.18
N ASP A 173 -3.39 10.65 1.50
CA ASP A 173 -3.19 11.18 2.83
C ASP A 173 -3.85 10.24 3.87
N PRO A 174 -3.09 9.73 4.86
CA PRO A 174 -3.63 8.84 5.89
C PRO A 174 -4.78 9.45 6.70
N LEU A 175 -4.93 10.78 6.73
CA LEU A 175 -6.08 11.45 7.31
C LEU A 175 -7.31 11.33 6.41
N ALA A 176 -7.17 11.61 5.10
CA ALA A 176 -8.25 11.48 4.13
C ALA A 176 -8.79 10.04 4.08
N ALA A 177 -7.91 9.04 4.15
CA ALA A 177 -8.31 7.63 4.23
C ALA A 177 -9.14 7.31 5.48
N ARG A 178 -8.75 7.84 6.65
CA ARG A 178 -9.52 7.65 7.91
C ARG A 178 -10.88 8.32 7.86
N VAL A 179 -10.96 9.53 7.31
CA VAL A 179 -12.25 10.24 7.15
C VAL A 179 -13.13 9.52 6.13
N ALA A 180 -12.57 9.06 5.01
CA ALA A 180 -13.28 8.27 4.01
C ALA A 180 -13.88 6.99 4.61
N LYS A 181 -13.07 6.21 5.35
CA LYS A 181 -13.57 5.01 6.05
C LYS A 181 -14.71 5.32 7.01
N ARG A 182 -14.63 6.44 7.77
CA ARG A 182 -15.70 6.86 8.68
C ARG A 182 -16.98 7.25 7.95
N LEU A 183 -16.88 7.95 6.82
CA LEU A 183 -18.05 8.34 6.02
C LEU A 183 -18.70 7.12 5.36
N LEU A 184 -17.88 6.19 4.88
CA LEU A 184 -18.37 4.92 4.32
C LEU A 184 -19.07 4.09 5.40
N LEU A 185 -18.52 3.97 6.61
CA LEU A 185 -19.19 3.29 7.74
C LEU A 185 -20.55 3.92 8.10
N ARG A 186 -20.73 5.22 7.89
CA ARG A 186 -22.01 5.92 8.07
C ARG A 186 -23.01 5.68 6.93
N GLY A 187 -22.69 4.82 5.96
CA GLY A 187 -23.54 4.52 4.82
C GLY A 187 -23.55 5.63 3.75
N GLN A 188 -22.61 6.58 3.77
CA GLN A 188 -22.54 7.55 2.67
C GLN A 188 -22.10 6.88 1.38
N GLU A 189 -22.76 7.25 0.29
CA GLU A 189 -22.46 6.70 -1.02
C GLU A 189 -21.03 7.06 -1.47
N ILE A 190 -20.38 6.09 -2.11
CA ILE A 190 -18.98 6.17 -2.56
C ILE A 190 -18.69 7.45 -3.36
N HIS A 191 -19.64 7.90 -4.18
CA HIS A 191 -19.47 9.09 -5.01
C HIS A 191 -19.55 10.40 -4.23
N ILE A 192 -20.33 10.44 -3.14
CA ILE A 192 -20.41 11.59 -2.23
C ILE A 192 -19.09 11.72 -1.47
N VAL A 193 -18.57 10.59 -0.96
CA VAL A 193 -17.29 10.55 -0.24
C VAL A 193 -16.13 10.97 -1.14
N ALA A 194 -16.12 10.47 -2.39
CA ALA A 194 -15.12 10.85 -3.39
C ALA A 194 -15.12 12.35 -3.66
N ARG A 195 -16.30 12.96 -3.86
CA ARG A 195 -16.44 14.40 -4.10
C ARG A 195 -16.07 15.25 -2.87
N LYS A 196 -16.41 14.83 -1.66
CA LYS A 196 -16.12 15.60 -0.43
C LYS A 196 -14.64 15.65 -0.06
N LEU A 197 -13.88 14.63 -0.45
CA LEU A 197 -12.47 14.49 -0.08
C LEU A 197 -11.52 14.68 -1.28
N ASP A 198 -12.06 15.10 -2.44
CA ASP A 198 -11.33 15.20 -3.71
C ASP A 198 -10.52 13.92 -4.05
N LEU A 199 -11.09 12.75 -3.74
CA LEU A 199 -10.48 11.45 -4.01
C LEU A 199 -11.06 10.84 -5.29
N SER A 200 -10.27 10.06 -6.01
CA SER A 200 -10.79 9.32 -7.17
C SER A 200 -11.78 8.23 -6.74
N LEU A 201 -12.81 7.98 -7.55
CA LEU A 201 -13.78 6.91 -7.29
C LEU A 201 -13.12 5.53 -7.15
N SER A 202 -12.01 5.28 -7.86
CA SER A 202 -11.24 4.04 -7.74
C SER A 202 -10.63 3.87 -6.35
N VAL A 203 -10.10 4.94 -5.75
CA VAL A 203 -9.56 4.93 -4.38
C VAL A 203 -10.66 4.58 -3.38
N VAL A 204 -11.80 5.26 -3.46
CA VAL A 204 -12.88 5.07 -2.49
C VAL A 204 -13.50 3.67 -2.61
N ARG A 205 -13.58 3.10 -3.81
CA ARG A 205 -14.00 1.69 -4.02
C ARG A 205 -13.03 0.69 -3.40
N VAL A 206 -11.72 0.96 -3.46
CA VAL A 206 -10.72 0.11 -2.80
C VAL A 206 -10.87 0.21 -1.28
N LEU A 207 -11.06 1.42 -0.74
CA LEU A 207 -11.30 1.62 0.68
C LEU A 207 -12.59 0.95 1.17
N ASP A 208 -13.68 1.01 0.39
CA ASP A 208 -14.93 0.30 0.69
C ASP A 208 -14.72 -1.21 0.71
N ARG A 209 -13.93 -1.76 -0.23
CA ARG A 209 -13.60 -3.18 -0.25
C ARG A 209 -12.77 -3.58 0.98
N GLU A 210 -11.71 -2.83 1.30
CA GLU A 210 -10.91 -3.06 2.51
C GLU A 210 -11.77 -2.99 3.77
N LEU A 211 -12.69 -2.01 3.84
CA LEU A 211 -13.58 -1.83 4.98
C LEU A 211 -14.54 -3.02 5.16
N ARG A 212 -15.06 -3.59 4.08
CA ARG A 212 -15.90 -4.81 4.10
C ARG A 212 -15.12 -6.06 4.46
N GLU A 213 -13.85 -6.14 4.07
CA GLU A 213 -12.95 -7.22 4.48
C GLU A 213 -12.60 -7.13 5.97
N GLU A 214 -12.38 -5.91 6.49
CA GLU A 214 -12.11 -5.64 7.91
C GLU A 214 -13.36 -5.85 8.80
N ASN A 215 -14.55 -5.52 8.31
CA ASN A 215 -15.80 -5.59 9.07
C ASN A 215 -16.85 -6.42 8.33
N PRO A 216 -16.82 -7.76 8.44
CA PRO A 216 -17.79 -8.63 7.77
C PRO A 216 -19.24 -8.43 8.27
N GLU A 217 -19.42 -7.88 9.48
CA GLU A 217 -20.72 -7.48 10.03
C GLU A 217 -21.35 -6.29 9.28
N TYR A 218 -20.56 -5.53 8.51
CA TYR A 218 -21.03 -4.39 7.72
C TYR A 218 -21.78 -4.83 6.43
N ARG A 219 -21.89 -6.14 6.17
CA ARG A 219 -22.37 -6.69 4.90
C ARG A 219 -23.90 -6.69 4.72
N GLY A 220 -24.69 -6.06 5.59
CA GLY A 220 -26.13 -6.37 5.66
C GLY A 220 -27.08 -5.28 6.14
N SER A 221 -27.07 -4.09 5.54
CA SER A 221 -28.25 -3.20 5.58
C SER A 221 -28.43 -2.43 4.26
N GLY A 222 -28.26 -3.14 3.15
CA GLY A 222 -28.45 -2.58 1.81
C GLY A 222 -29.91 -2.31 1.43
N ASP A 223 -30.87 -2.66 2.29
CA ASP A 223 -32.30 -2.58 1.97
C ASP A 223 -33.03 -1.65 2.96
N ASP A 224 -33.32 -0.45 2.46
CA ASP A 224 -34.58 0.30 2.57
C ASP A 224 -35.05 0.99 3.87
N ASP A 225 -34.44 0.80 5.04
CA ASP A 225 -34.85 1.57 6.24
C ASP A 225 -33.88 2.72 6.55
N PHE A 226 -33.82 3.70 5.65
CA PHE A 226 -33.23 5.02 5.93
C PHE A 226 -34.18 5.80 6.87
N GLN A 227 -34.27 5.37 8.14
CA GLN A 227 -34.70 6.27 9.19
C GLN A 227 -33.67 7.40 9.22
N ALA A 228 -34.11 8.59 8.83
CA ALA A 228 -33.36 9.83 8.97
C ALA A 228 -32.94 9.98 10.44
N LEU A 229 -31.76 9.48 10.78
CA LEU A 229 -31.04 9.88 11.97
C LEU A 229 -30.82 11.39 11.80
N GLU A 230 -31.54 12.15 12.62
CA GLU A 230 -31.47 13.60 12.64
C GLU A 230 -30.01 14.06 12.57
N PRO A 231 -29.70 15.11 11.78
CA PRO A 231 -28.36 15.63 11.70
C PRO A 231 -27.91 16.04 13.10
N ALA A 232 -26.94 15.31 13.65
CA ALA A 232 -26.22 15.70 14.85
C ALA A 232 -25.34 16.91 14.52
N ASP A 233 -25.98 18.08 14.36
CA ASP A 233 -25.33 19.38 14.17
C ASP A 233 -24.89 20.03 15.50
N GLU A 234 -24.98 19.33 16.63
CA GLU A 234 -24.70 19.91 17.95
C GLU A 234 -23.56 19.24 18.72
N ILE A 235 -22.38 19.01 18.13
CA ILE A 235 -21.17 18.80 18.95
C ILE A 235 -19.91 19.34 18.26
N TYR A 236 -19.88 20.62 17.87
CA TYR A 236 -18.63 21.35 17.60
C TYR A 236 -18.84 22.87 17.82
N SER A 237 -19.20 23.26 19.05
CA SER A 237 -19.22 24.69 19.43
C SER A 237 -18.54 24.99 20.76
N ALA A 238 -18.01 23.99 21.49
CA ALA A 238 -17.54 24.22 22.86
C ALA A 238 -16.06 24.64 23.01
N ASP A 239 -15.19 24.38 22.01
CA ASP A 239 -13.73 24.50 22.24
C ASP A 239 -13.02 25.65 21.48
N ILE A 240 -13.75 26.51 20.75
CA ILE A 240 -13.14 27.65 20.01
C ILE A 240 -13.36 29.01 20.70
N GLU A 241 -14.24 29.12 21.70
CA GLU A 241 -14.47 30.41 22.40
C GLU A 241 -13.53 30.68 23.59
N ALA A 242 -12.68 29.72 24.00
CA ALA A 242 -11.80 29.90 25.17
C ALA A 242 -10.51 30.73 24.88
N GLU A 243 -10.08 30.88 23.62
CA GLU A 243 -8.89 31.70 23.30
C GLU A 243 -9.22 33.15 22.92
N GLY A 244 -10.48 33.51 22.70
CA GLY A 244 -10.90 34.87 22.33
C GLY A 244 -11.01 35.86 23.51
N ALA A 245 -11.20 35.37 24.74
CA ALA A 245 -11.49 36.22 25.91
C ALA A 245 -10.24 36.77 26.62
N ALA A 246 -9.05 36.22 26.36
CA ALA A 246 -7.81 36.66 27.03
C ALA A 246 -7.13 37.87 26.38
N ALA A 247 -7.55 38.28 25.17
CA ALA A 247 -6.90 39.37 24.43
C ALA A 247 -7.51 40.76 24.66
N GLN A 248 -8.64 40.89 25.39
CA GLN A 248 -9.41 42.14 25.46
C GLN A 248 -9.24 42.96 26.76
N THR A 249 -8.37 42.56 27.69
CA THR A 249 -8.17 43.28 28.98
C THR A 249 -6.87 44.06 29.10
N ARG A 250 -6.06 44.18 28.04
CA ARG A 250 -4.76 44.90 28.07
C ARG A 250 -4.74 46.29 27.42
N GLY A 251 -5.89 46.92 27.24
CA GLY A 251 -5.99 48.20 26.52
C GLY A 251 -6.96 49.22 27.12
N ARG A 252 -6.93 49.46 28.43
CA ARG A 252 -7.40 50.72 29.04
C ARG A 252 -6.99 50.80 30.51
N GLY A 253 -6.00 51.66 30.77
CA GLY A 253 -5.46 51.99 32.08
C GLY A 253 -4.22 52.84 31.90
#